data_AF-A0A0K8Q6E1-F1
#
_entry.id   AF-A0A0K8Q6E1-F1
#
_cell.length_a   1.000
_cell.length_b   1.000
_cell.length_c   1.000
_cell.angle_alpha   90.00
_cell.angle_beta   90.00
_cell.angle_gamma   90.00
#
_symmetry.space_group_name_H-M   'P 1'
#
loop_
_entity.id
_entity.type
_entity.pdbx_description
1 polymer ?
#
loop_
_entity_poly.entity_id
_entity_poly.type
_entity_poly.pdbx_seq_one_letter_code
_entity_poly.pdbx_strand_id
1 'polypeptide(L)'
;MRCAVIQAKIARTHGVQARDGSGQLAEVYPAASLKLWGMSARGYKGNGTTEATQRASILERLTRSAPWLDLGGYQLDLAASDDMFDSLVAALTARAVKVGTTLRPDNDHAARAASEGWIHLPMDASKTWPGAKTGVPHVIPGCAAR
;
A
#
# COMPACT_ATOMS: atom_id res chain seq x y z
N MET A 1 -14.01 -2.78 9.29
CA MET A 1 -14.59 -1.47 8.93
C MET A 1 -15.26 -1.56 7.55
N ARG A 2 -16.42 -0.92 7.29
CA ARG A 2 -17.07 -0.97 5.96
C ARG A 2 -16.51 0.14 5.06
N CYS A 3 -15.84 -0.22 3.97
CA CYS A 3 -15.16 0.70 3.03
C CYS A 3 -16.04 1.91 2.63
N ALA A 4 -17.32 1.65 2.33
CA ALA A 4 -18.29 2.69 1.98
C ALA A 4 -18.41 3.83 3.02
N VAL A 5 -18.27 3.54 4.32
CA VAL A 5 -18.35 4.56 5.38
C VAL A 5 -17.13 5.47 5.37
N ILE A 6 -15.93 4.91 5.16
CA ILE A 6 -14.68 5.68 5.05
C ILE A 6 -14.74 6.56 3.81
N GLN A 7 -15.14 5.99 2.66
CA GLN A 7 -15.28 6.75 1.42
C GLN A 7 -16.28 7.90 1.56
N ALA A 8 -17.42 7.68 2.23
CA ALA A 8 -18.40 8.74 2.49
C ALA A 8 -17.84 9.84 3.42
N LYS A 9 -17.03 9.48 4.43
CA LYS A 9 -16.35 10.46 5.30
C LYS A 9 -15.34 11.30 4.53
N ILE A 10 -14.52 10.65 3.70
CA ILE A 10 -13.55 11.34 2.82
C ILE A 10 -14.29 12.25 1.84
N ALA A 11 -15.37 11.78 1.23
CA ALA A 11 -16.16 12.57 0.29
C ALA A 11 -16.73 13.84 0.91
N ARG A 12 -17.16 13.80 2.18
CA ARG A 12 -17.62 15.00 2.90
C ARG A 12 -16.52 16.02 3.17
N THR A 13 -15.28 15.57 3.32
CA THR A 13 -14.15 16.42 3.75
C THR A 13 -13.33 16.94 2.55
N HIS A 14 -13.19 16.11 1.52
CA HIS A 14 -12.29 16.35 0.38
C HIS A 14 -12.99 16.26 -0.99
N GLY A 15 -14.32 16.12 -1.00
CA GLY A 15 -15.07 15.84 -2.22
C GLY A 15 -14.98 14.37 -2.66
N VAL A 16 -15.88 13.96 -3.54
CA VAL A 16 -15.92 12.60 -4.10
C VAL A 16 -14.57 12.27 -4.74
N GLN A 17 -13.99 11.14 -4.36
CA GLN A 17 -12.72 10.67 -4.90
C GLN A 17 -12.93 9.54 -5.91
N ALA A 18 -12.08 9.49 -6.92
CA ALA A 18 -12.04 8.38 -7.86
C ALA A 18 -11.68 7.06 -7.15
N ARG A 19 -12.39 5.98 -7.50
CA ARG A 19 -12.25 4.67 -6.84
C ARG A 19 -11.13 3.80 -7.41
N ASP A 20 -10.61 4.19 -8.57
CA ASP A 20 -9.50 3.54 -9.28
C ASP A 20 -8.11 3.99 -8.77
N GLY A 21 -8.07 4.85 -7.76
CA GLY A 21 -6.86 5.44 -7.19
C GLY A 21 -6.12 6.42 -8.11
N SER A 22 -6.81 7.02 -9.07
CA SER A 22 -6.31 8.20 -9.79
C SER A 22 -6.35 9.50 -8.96
N GLY A 23 -7.19 9.54 -7.92
CA GLY A 23 -7.36 10.68 -7.01
C GLY A 23 -6.52 10.61 -5.72
N GLN A 24 -7.09 11.08 -4.61
CA GLN A 24 -6.45 11.08 -3.28
C GLN A 24 -6.83 9.87 -2.41
N LEU A 25 -7.72 9.01 -2.91
CA LEU A 25 -8.16 7.78 -2.25
C LEU A 25 -7.54 6.59 -2.98
N ALA A 26 -6.96 5.64 -2.25
CA ALA A 26 -6.54 4.36 -2.79
C ALA A 26 -7.04 3.22 -1.89
N GLU A 27 -7.59 2.17 -2.51
CA GLU A 27 -7.91 0.94 -1.79
C GLU A 27 -6.68 0.02 -1.77
N VAL A 28 -6.42 -0.63 -0.64
CA VAL A 28 -5.23 -1.45 -0.41
C VAL A 28 -5.59 -2.75 0.29
N TYR A 29 -4.88 -3.82 -0.07
CA TYR A 29 -4.90 -5.09 0.66
C TYR A 29 -3.54 -5.35 1.34
N PRO A 30 -3.45 -5.16 2.68
CA PRO A 30 -2.20 -5.31 3.43
C PRO A 30 -1.52 -6.68 3.27
N ALA A 31 -2.24 -7.78 3.46
CA ALA A 31 -1.64 -9.11 3.35
C ALA A 31 -1.08 -9.39 1.93
N ALA A 32 -1.77 -8.93 0.88
CA ALA A 32 -1.28 -9.05 -0.49
C ALA A 32 -0.05 -8.16 -0.73
N SER A 33 -0.02 -6.96 -0.15
CA SER A 33 1.15 -6.06 -0.22
C SER A 33 2.38 -6.70 0.44
N LEU A 34 2.23 -7.27 1.64
CA LEU A 34 3.29 -8.00 2.34
C LEU A 34 3.83 -9.16 1.50
N LYS A 35 2.93 -9.95 0.89
CA LYS A 35 3.31 -11.07 0.02
C LYS A 35 4.17 -10.60 -1.16
N LEU A 36 3.77 -9.50 -1.82
CA LEU A 36 4.49 -8.94 -2.97
C LEU A 36 5.82 -8.27 -2.59
N TRP A 37 5.95 -7.83 -1.34
CA TRP A 37 7.23 -7.40 -0.77
C TRP A 37 8.10 -8.55 -0.24
N GLY A 38 7.69 -9.81 -0.44
CA GLY A 38 8.41 -11.00 0.00
C GLY A 38 8.39 -11.21 1.51
N MET A 39 7.44 -10.61 2.23
CA MET A 39 7.23 -10.78 3.67
C MET A 39 6.20 -11.87 3.96
N SER A 40 6.21 -12.42 5.18
CA SER A 40 5.18 -13.38 5.59
C SER A 40 3.82 -12.68 5.67
N ALA A 41 2.85 -13.18 4.90
CA ALA A 41 1.47 -12.72 4.92
C ALA A 41 0.55 -13.63 5.76
N ARG A 42 1.11 -14.60 6.50
CA ARG A 42 0.37 -15.58 7.30
C ARG A 42 0.73 -15.44 8.78
N GLY A 43 -0.23 -15.76 9.65
CA GLY A 43 -0.01 -15.85 11.09
C GLY A 43 0.26 -14.54 11.81
N TYR A 44 0.10 -13.39 11.14
CA TYR A 44 0.27 -12.07 11.77
C TYR A 44 -1.04 -11.44 12.26
N LYS A 45 -2.22 -12.01 11.93
CA LYS A 45 -3.53 -11.50 12.35
C LYS A 45 -4.01 -12.18 13.61
N GLY A 46 -4.60 -11.42 14.52
CA GLY A 46 -5.03 -11.86 15.85
C GLY A 46 -4.22 -11.24 16.99
N ASN A 47 -4.66 -11.45 18.22
CA ASN A 47 -4.15 -10.75 19.40
C ASN A 47 -3.27 -11.62 20.31
N GLY A 48 -2.79 -12.77 19.82
CA GLY A 48 -1.95 -13.68 20.57
C GLY A 48 -0.46 -13.32 20.50
N THR A 49 0.32 -13.95 21.39
CA THR A 49 1.78 -13.76 21.48
C THR A 49 2.50 -14.19 20.20
N THR A 50 2.01 -15.26 19.55
CA THR A 50 2.59 -15.76 18.30
C THR A 50 2.41 -14.75 17.18
N GLU A 51 1.21 -14.18 17.05
CA GLU A 51 0.87 -13.17 16.05
C GLU A 51 1.67 -11.88 16.29
N ALA A 52 1.80 -11.46 17.55
CA ALA A 52 2.60 -10.30 17.92
C ALA A 52 4.08 -10.49 17.58
N THR A 53 4.63 -11.67 17.86
CA THR A 53 6.01 -12.04 17.49
C THR A 53 6.20 -12.02 15.98
N GLN A 54 5.22 -12.54 15.23
CA GLN A 54 5.25 -12.52 13.77
C GLN A 54 5.23 -11.09 13.22
N ARG A 55 4.37 -10.20 13.75
CA ARG A 55 4.34 -8.77 13.38
C ARG A 55 5.66 -8.08 13.71
N ALA A 56 6.23 -8.32 14.88
CA ALA A 56 7.52 -7.76 15.28
C ALA A 56 8.64 -8.16 14.30
N SER A 57 8.69 -9.43 13.89
CA SER A 57 9.66 -9.90 12.89
C SER A 57 9.45 -9.25 11.52
N ILE A 58 8.18 -9.05 11.10
CA ILE A 58 7.89 -8.35 9.84
C ILE A 58 8.30 -6.88 9.95
N LEU A 59 8.01 -6.19 11.05
CA LEU A 59 8.43 -4.80 11.29
C LEU A 59 9.94 -4.64 11.21
N GLU A 60 10.71 -5.53 11.84
CA GLU A 60 12.17 -5.52 11.79
C GLU A 60 12.69 -5.67 10.37
N ARG A 61 12.12 -6.60 9.58
CA ARG A 61 12.50 -6.76 8.18
C ARG A 61 12.11 -5.56 7.34
N LEU A 62 10.96 -4.96 7.62
CA LEU A 62 10.42 -3.80 6.92
C LEU A 62 11.30 -2.56 7.15
N THR A 63 11.66 -2.24 8.39
CA THR A 63 12.55 -1.11 8.71
C THR A 63 13.98 -1.34 8.22
N ARG A 64 14.50 -2.57 8.27
CA ARG A 64 15.80 -2.90 7.66
C ARG A 64 15.80 -2.65 6.16
N SER A 65 14.70 -3.00 5.49
CA SER A 65 14.57 -2.82 4.06
C SER A 65 14.35 -1.35 3.71
N ALA A 66 13.60 -0.59 4.52
CA ALA A 66 13.33 0.84 4.36
C ALA A 66 13.94 1.66 5.51
N PRO A 67 15.26 1.95 5.47
CA PRO A 67 15.92 2.75 6.50
C PRO A 67 15.36 4.17 6.69
N TRP A 68 14.61 4.67 5.70
CA TRP A 68 13.92 5.97 5.77
C TRP A 68 12.61 5.91 6.58
N LEU A 69 12.10 4.72 6.89
CA LEU A 69 10.88 4.57 7.67
C LEU A 69 11.20 4.70 9.16
N ASP A 70 10.88 5.87 9.70
CA ASP A 70 10.81 6.08 11.14
C ASP A 70 9.43 5.66 11.66
N LEU A 71 9.42 4.77 12.66
CA LEU A 71 8.20 4.31 13.32
C LEU A 71 7.82 5.19 14.52
N GLY A 72 8.62 6.21 14.86
CA GLY A 72 8.29 7.21 15.86
C GLY A 72 8.08 6.67 17.28
N GLY A 73 8.65 5.50 17.60
CA GLY A 73 8.48 4.84 18.91
C GLY A 73 7.30 3.86 18.99
N TYR A 74 6.49 3.72 17.94
CA TYR A 74 5.29 2.86 17.93
C TYR A 74 5.56 1.38 17.66
N GLN A 75 6.82 0.92 17.73
CA GLN A 75 7.20 -0.47 17.41
C GLN A 75 6.40 -1.50 18.21
N LEU A 76 6.21 -1.26 19.51
CA LEU A 76 5.50 -2.18 20.39
C LEU A 76 4.00 -2.20 20.09
N ASP A 77 3.39 -1.03 19.85
CA ASP A 77 1.96 -0.92 19.54
C ASP A 77 1.63 -1.56 18.19
N LEU A 78 2.49 -1.34 17.18
CA LEU A 78 2.40 -1.98 15.87
C LEU A 78 2.58 -3.50 15.97
N ALA A 79 3.41 -4.00 16.89
CA ALA A 79 3.52 -5.43 17.14
C ALA A 79 2.32 -5.98 17.93
N ALA A 80 1.69 -5.18 18.79
CA ALA A 80 0.57 -5.62 19.63
C ALA A 80 -0.78 -5.67 18.89
N SER A 81 -0.99 -4.82 17.88
CA SER A 81 -2.28 -4.70 17.17
C SER A 81 -2.14 -4.99 15.68
N ASP A 82 -2.92 -5.96 15.18
CA ASP A 82 -3.00 -6.22 13.74
C ASP A 82 -3.69 -5.08 12.98
N ASP A 83 -4.66 -4.39 13.56
CA ASP A 83 -5.28 -3.19 12.98
C ASP A 83 -4.26 -2.04 12.80
N MET A 84 -3.40 -1.77 13.79
CA MET A 84 -2.34 -0.75 13.67
C MET A 84 -1.30 -1.16 12.63
N PHE A 85 -0.90 -2.43 12.63
CA PHE A 85 0.02 -2.98 11.66
C PHE A 85 -0.52 -2.92 10.22
N ASP A 86 -1.78 -3.33 10.01
CA ASP A 86 -2.46 -3.24 8.72
C ASP A 86 -2.54 -1.78 8.24
N SER A 87 -2.76 -0.84 9.17
CA SER A 87 -2.79 0.60 8.86
C SER A 87 -1.42 1.13 8.39
N LEU A 88 -0.32 0.69 9.01
CA LEU A 88 1.04 1.02 8.55
C LEU A 88 1.29 0.47 7.14
N VAL A 89 0.99 -0.82 6.91
CA VAL A 89 1.16 -1.45 5.59
C VAL A 89 0.30 -0.74 4.54
N ALA A 90 -0.95 -0.38 4.88
CA ALA A 90 -1.83 0.37 4.00
C ALA A 90 -1.26 1.75 3.65
N ALA A 91 -0.71 2.48 4.62
CA ALA A 91 -0.07 3.78 4.40
C ALA A 91 1.16 3.67 3.49
N LEU A 92 1.98 2.63 3.65
CA LEU A 92 3.14 2.36 2.80
C LEU A 92 2.72 2.05 1.35
N THR A 93 1.68 1.24 1.15
CA THR A 93 1.16 0.98 -0.19
C THR A 93 0.51 2.24 -0.78
N ALA A 94 -0.20 3.06 0.00
CA ALA A 94 -0.73 4.34 -0.47
C ALA A 94 0.39 5.30 -0.91
N ARG A 95 1.54 5.32 -0.21
CA ARG A 95 2.74 6.02 -0.67
C ARG A 95 3.23 5.45 -2.01
N ALA A 96 3.23 4.12 -2.18
CA ALA A 96 3.58 3.47 -3.44
C ALA A 96 2.64 3.91 -4.59
N VAL A 97 1.33 4.04 -4.35
CA VAL A 97 0.38 4.60 -5.32
C VAL A 97 0.79 6.00 -5.75
N LYS A 98 1.13 6.86 -4.77
CA LYS A 98 1.51 8.25 -5.02
C LYS A 98 2.80 8.38 -5.85
N VAL A 99 3.76 7.48 -5.66
CA VAL A 99 5.02 7.47 -6.44
C VAL A 99 4.95 6.60 -7.71
N GLY A 100 3.79 6.03 -8.03
CA GLY A 100 3.55 5.29 -9.27
C GLY A 100 4.10 3.86 -9.29
N THR A 101 4.33 3.25 -8.13
CA THR A 101 4.94 1.92 -8.01
C THR A 101 3.97 0.79 -7.65
N THR A 102 2.71 0.95 -8.06
CA THR A 102 1.66 -0.07 -7.90
C THR A 102 1.07 -0.47 -9.25
N LEU A 103 0.51 -1.67 -9.32
CA LEU A 103 -0.28 -2.10 -10.46
C LEU A 103 -1.49 -1.18 -10.65
N ARG A 104 -1.60 -0.58 -11.83
CA ARG A 104 -2.73 0.24 -12.27
C ARG A 104 -3.70 -0.65 -13.07
N PRO A 105 -5.01 -0.30 -13.11
CA PRO A 105 -5.92 -0.96 -14.04
C PRO A 105 -5.43 -0.73 -15.48
N ASP A 106 -5.40 -1.80 -16.26
CA ASP A 106 -5.21 -1.71 -17.71
C ASP A 106 -6.50 -1.26 -18.40
N ASN A 107 -6.45 -1.13 -19.73
CA ASN A 107 -7.60 -0.67 -20.52
C ASN A 107 -8.83 -1.60 -20.39
N ASP A 108 -8.60 -2.90 -20.22
CA ASP A 108 -9.68 -3.89 -20.12
C ASP A 108 -10.42 -3.79 -18.77
N HIS A 109 -9.71 -3.36 -17.73
CA HIS A 109 -10.27 -3.21 -16.38
C HIS A 109 -10.66 -1.78 -16.02
N ALA A 110 -10.27 -0.76 -16.79
CA ALA A 110 -10.47 0.65 -16.46
C ALA A 110 -11.93 1.02 -16.13
N ALA A 111 -12.89 0.54 -16.92
CA ALA A 111 -14.31 0.83 -16.70
C ALA A 111 -14.82 0.23 -15.38
N ARG A 112 -14.37 -0.99 -15.03
CA ARG A 112 -14.74 -1.65 -13.76
C ARG A 112 -14.03 -1.00 -12.58
N ALA A 113 -12.77 -0.62 -12.74
CA ALA A 113 -12.01 0.09 -11.72
C ALA A 113 -12.66 1.43 -11.34
N ALA A 114 -13.23 2.14 -12.31
CA ALA A 114 -13.94 3.39 -12.07
C ALA A 114 -15.27 3.20 -11.31
N SER A 115 -16.04 2.15 -11.62
CA SER A 115 -17.36 1.90 -11.01
C SER A 115 -17.28 1.13 -9.69
N GLU A 116 -16.51 0.04 -9.64
CA GLU A 116 -16.40 -0.89 -8.53
C GLU A 116 -15.25 -0.56 -7.60
N GLY A 117 -14.18 0.04 -8.14
CA GLY A 117 -12.94 0.35 -7.42
C GLY A 117 -11.77 -0.54 -7.82
N TRP A 118 -10.57 -0.16 -7.39
CA TRP A 118 -9.33 -0.87 -7.68
C TRP A 118 -8.49 -1.05 -6.43
N ILE A 119 -8.09 -2.29 -6.14
CA ILE A 119 -7.15 -2.59 -5.05
C ILE A 119 -5.73 -2.41 -5.59
N HIS A 120 -5.05 -1.39 -5.08
CA HIS A 120 -3.65 -1.17 -5.40
C HIS A 120 -2.76 -2.18 -4.69
N LEU A 121 -1.95 -2.85 -5.50
CA LEU A 121 -0.91 -3.76 -5.06
C LEU A 121 0.44 -3.20 -5.48
N PRO A 122 1.45 -3.19 -4.59
CA PRO A 122 2.80 -2.80 -4.99
C PRO A 122 3.28 -3.72 -6.11
N MET A 123 4.05 -3.17 -7.04
CA MET A 123 4.78 -4.03 -7.98
C MET A 123 5.79 -4.87 -7.17
N ASP A 124 6.32 -5.94 -7.76
CA ASP A 124 7.30 -6.81 -7.10
C ASP A 124 8.43 -5.98 -6.41
N ALA A 125 8.75 -6.34 -5.17
CA ALA A 125 9.82 -5.75 -4.35
C ALA A 125 11.16 -5.69 -5.09
N SER A 126 11.43 -6.60 -6.03
CA SER A 126 12.63 -6.57 -6.87
C SER A 126 12.80 -5.29 -7.69
N LYS A 127 11.71 -4.56 -7.97
CA LYS A 127 11.71 -3.33 -8.77
C LYS A 127 11.25 -2.07 -8.04
N THR A 128 10.54 -2.20 -6.92
CA THR A 128 9.76 -1.07 -6.37
C THR A 128 9.75 -0.95 -4.86
N TRP A 129 10.64 -1.65 -4.17
CA TRP A 129 10.86 -1.37 -2.76
C TRP A 129 11.08 0.15 -2.56
N PRO A 130 10.38 0.84 -1.65
CA PRO A 130 10.49 2.28 -1.56
C PRO A 130 11.83 2.79 -1.02
N GLY A 131 12.80 1.89 -0.77
CA GLY A 131 14.24 2.18 -0.59
C GLY A 131 15.17 1.62 -1.68
N ALA A 132 14.63 1.02 -2.75
CA ALA A 132 15.42 0.70 -3.93
C ALA A 132 15.85 2.03 -4.57
N LYS A 133 17.15 2.21 -4.79
CA LYS A 133 17.67 3.37 -5.54
C LYS A 133 16.89 3.43 -6.85
N THR A 134 16.09 4.47 -7.03
CA THR A 134 15.27 4.66 -8.23
C THR A 134 16.21 4.88 -9.41
N GLY A 135 16.57 3.80 -10.10
CA GLY A 135 16.96 3.88 -11.49
C GLY A 135 15.70 4.21 -12.27
N VAL A 136 15.41 5.50 -12.42
CA VAL A 136 14.31 6.00 -13.24
C VAL A 136 14.56 5.55 -14.68
N PRO A 137 13.70 4.71 -15.31
CA PRO A 137 13.65 4.68 -16.75
C PRO A 137 12.79 5.89 -17.14
N HIS A 138 13.46 6.97 -17.55
CA HIS A 138 12.78 8.06 -18.23
C HIS A 138 12.29 7.51 -19.57
N VAL A 139 11.00 7.20 -19.66
CA VAL A 139 10.33 6.99 -20.94
C VAL A 139 9.05 7.80 -20.91
N ILE A 140 9.15 9.03 -21.41
CA ILE A 140 8.00 9.72 -22.01
C ILE A 140 8.07 9.39 -23.51
N PRO A 141 7.13 8.62 -24.08
CA PRO A 141 6.98 8.58 -25.53
C PRO A 141 6.06 9.72 -25.97
N GLY A 142 6.67 10.74 -26.57
CA GLY A 142 6.24 11.28 -27.85
C GLY A 142 5.00 12.18 -27.87
N CYS A 143 5.20 13.47 -27.59
CA CYS A 143 4.47 14.53 -28.29
C CYS A 143 5.50 15.34 -29.09
N ALA A 144 5.69 14.98 -30.36
CA ALA A 144 6.23 15.87 -31.41
C ALA A 144 6.03 15.25 -32.80
N ALA A 145 5.45 16.08 -33.67
CA ALA A 145 5.48 16.06 -35.14
C ALA A 145 4.62 15.01 -35.87
N ARG A 146 3.35 15.35 -36.13
CA ARG A 146 2.97 15.92 -37.43
C ARG A 146 1.65 16.67 -37.37
#